data_AF-A0A8J2SWK1-F1
#
_entry.id   AF-A0A8J2SWK1-F1
#
_cell.length_a   1.000
_cell.length_b   1.000
_cell.length_c   1.000
_cell.angle_alpha   90.00
_cell.angle_beta   90.00
_cell.angle_gamma   90.00
#
_symmetry.space_group_name_H-M   'P 1'
#
loop_
_entity.id
_entity.type
_entity.pdbx_description
1 polymer ?
#
loop_
_entity_poly.entity_id
_entity_poly.type
_entity_poly.pdbx_seq_one_letter_code
_entity_poly.pdbx_strand_id
1 'polypeptide(L)'
;MSRRSMLRAALILASIHAQTPPPASGPAEPSPPACADDSTWHKKDDETKNCQWVSELLPTRCDVHGDDRTAQEACRKTCDTCESELPPPRRSTFAPTVTPSEEEECRTDICLDRDNDCCAPLGGEGAGDKPEPRGCSIPGFVVKPDPTGRSGWAPCHAAFGTDATYKCCRDTEFASPNEVCRSDICKDRDDDCCATGGEQGTKNEPRGCKVDGYKVTADMHGRSGWAPCKAAFGQDAIYQCCIPKDEYKETCRSDICVDRDSDCCAPEGEKRGCGIAGYHPAPDPTGKSGWAPCKAAFGQGAIYQCCGPADLMQETLQPTQKPTQAPTVAAAKKKYVHGSRSGLQVFFALVLIMVIIISIMAICARCKKDQRSNQRSLEMSERQSSYEPPVVQGERVPTPMGRVPPSKLDSPRGAVV
;
A
#
# COMPACT_ATOMS: atom_id res chain seq x y z
N MET A 1 4.25 -70.87 40.83
CA MET A 1 2.77 -70.77 40.65
C MET A 1 2.47 -69.46 39.93
N SER A 2 2.00 -69.54 38.68
CA SER A 2 2.02 -68.44 37.69
C SER A 2 0.71 -67.65 37.66
N ARG A 3 0.77 -66.35 37.98
CA ARG A 3 -0.37 -65.42 38.09
C ARG A 3 -0.86 -64.90 36.72
N ARG A 4 -1.11 -65.79 35.76
CA ARG A 4 -1.75 -65.46 34.46
C ARG A 4 -3.29 -65.50 34.49
N SER A 5 -3.89 -65.52 35.68
CA SER A 5 -5.32 -65.81 35.85
C SER A 5 -6.10 -64.74 36.64
N MET A 6 -5.79 -63.45 36.43
CA MET A 6 -6.59 -62.33 36.97
C MET A 6 -6.69 -61.15 35.98
N LEU A 7 -7.04 -61.41 34.73
CA LEU A 7 -7.30 -60.33 33.75
C LEU A 7 -8.44 -60.72 32.78
N ARG A 8 -9.51 -61.30 33.32
CA ARG A 8 -10.77 -61.56 32.58
C ARG A 8 -12.04 -61.25 33.38
N ALA A 9 -11.97 -60.34 34.34
CA ALA A 9 -13.13 -59.90 35.14
C ALA A 9 -13.15 -58.38 35.35
N ALA A 10 -12.91 -57.63 34.27
CA ALA A 10 -13.07 -56.16 34.23
C ALA A 10 -13.67 -55.71 32.88
N LEU A 11 -14.58 -56.53 32.35
CA LEU A 11 -15.43 -56.22 31.21
C LEU A 11 -16.86 -56.40 31.74
N ILE A 12 -17.74 -55.45 31.44
CA ILE A 12 -19.11 -55.27 31.97
C ILE A 12 -19.15 -54.32 33.17
N LEU A 13 -18.98 -53.02 32.92
CA LEU A 13 -19.64 -51.90 33.61
C LEU A 13 -19.20 -50.59 32.94
N ALA A 14 -19.87 -50.20 31.85
CA ALA A 14 -20.03 -48.83 31.35
C ALA A 14 -20.53 -48.86 29.89
N SER A 15 -21.78 -49.27 29.68
CA SER A 15 -22.41 -49.20 28.36
C SER A 15 -23.82 -48.66 28.48
N ILE A 16 -23.94 -47.42 28.98
CA ILE A 16 -25.15 -46.60 28.83
C ILE A 16 -24.68 -45.16 28.62
N HIS A 17 -24.22 -44.85 27.40
CA HIS A 17 -24.16 -43.46 26.93
C HIS A 17 -25.49 -43.16 26.24
N ALA A 18 -26.21 -42.19 26.80
CA ALA A 18 -27.44 -41.65 26.26
C ALA A 18 -27.20 -41.08 24.86
N GLN A 19 -27.97 -41.55 23.87
CA GLN A 19 -28.09 -40.89 22.58
C GLN A 19 -29.00 -39.68 22.74
N THR A 20 -28.40 -38.50 22.88
CA THR A 20 -29.11 -37.24 22.63
C THR A 20 -29.25 -37.09 21.11
N PRO A 21 -30.47 -36.93 20.56
CA PRO A 21 -30.64 -36.68 19.13
C PRO A 21 -29.95 -35.35 18.75
N PRO A 22 -29.32 -35.26 17.57
CA PRO A 22 -28.68 -34.05 17.10
C PRO A 22 -29.71 -32.90 17.02
N PRO A 23 -29.32 -31.65 17.36
CA PRO A 23 -30.21 -30.51 17.21
C PRO A 23 -30.63 -30.38 15.75
N ALA A 24 -31.93 -30.25 15.53
CA ALA A 24 -32.51 -30.02 14.21
C ALA A 24 -31.82 -28.81 13.56
N SER A 25 -31.31 -29.02 12.35
CA SER A 25 -30.71 -27.99 11.50
C SER A 25 -31.61 -26.75 11.49
N GLY A 26 -31.08 -25.62 11.93
CA GLY A 26 -31.76 -24.33 11.81
C GLY A 26 -32.13 -24.03 10.35
N PRO A 27 -33.10 -23.12 10.12
CA PRO A 27 -33.46 -22.68 8.77
C PRO A 27 -32.18 -22.23 8.05
N ALA A 28 -31.91 -22.83 6.89
CA ALA A 28 -30.77 -22.48 6.06
C ALA A 28 -30.84 -20.99 5.75
N GLU A 29 -29.81 -20.27 6.17
CA GLU A 29 -29.61 -18.86 5.85
C GLU A 29 -29.61 -18.73 4.31
N PRO A 30 -30.42 -17.84 3.73
CA PRO A 30 -30.51 -17.72 2.28
C PRO A 30 -29.14 -17.35 1.73
N SER A 31 -28.61 -18.22 0.85
CA SER A 31 -27.37 -17.98 0.13
C SER A 31 -27.40 -16.58 -0.49
N PRO A 32 -26.31 -15.80 -0.42
CA PRO A 32 -26.28 -14.47 -0.99
C PRO A 32 -26.63 -14.52 -2.47
N PRO A 33 -27.44 -13.57 -2.99
CA PRO A 33 -27.83 -13.56 -4.39
C PRO A 33 -26.60 -13.45 -5.27
N ALA A 34 -26.55 -14.27 -6.33
CA ALA A 34 -25.51 -14.21 -7.34
C ALA A 34 -25.38 -12.77 -7.91
N CYS A 35 -24.16 -12.39 -8.30
CA CYS A 35 -23.89 -11.12 -8.97
C CYS A 35 -24.71 -11.02 -10.27
N ALA A 36 -25.81 -10.29 -10.21
CA ALA A 36 -26.68 -10.03 -11.33
C ALA A 36 -27.31 -8.65 -11.18
N ASP A 37 -27.60 -8.02 -12.30
CA ASP A 37 -28.44 -6.82 -12.32
C ASP A 37 -29.89 -7.22 -12.04
N ASP A 38 -30.57 -6.43 -11.21
CA ASP A 38 -31.99 -6.58 -10.95
C ASP A 38 -32.81 -6.10 -12.16
N SER A 39 -33.44 -7.05 -12.86
CA SER A 39 -34.29 -6.77 -14.01
C SER A 39 -35.56 -5.99 -13.68
N THR A 40 -35.95 -5.92 -12.41
CA THR A 40 -37.15 -5.18 -11.95
C THR A 40 -36.84 -3.74 -11.55
N TRP A 41 -35.57 -3.41 -11.36
CA TRP A 41 -35.16 -2.07 -11.01
C TRP A 41 -35.22 -1.12 -12.21
N HIS A 42 -35.72 0.08 -11.95
CA HIS A 42 -35.77 1.19 -12.87
C HIS A 42 -35.62 2.51 -12.10
N LYS A 43 -35.21 3.56 -12.80
CA LYS A 43 -35.15 4.90 -12.23
C LYS A 43 -36.54 5.33 -11.77
N LYS A 44 -36.60 5.99 -10.61
CA LYS A 44 -37.82 6.57 -10.07
C LYS A 44 -38.58 7.39 -11.12
N ASP A 45 -39.88 7.13 -11.22
CA ASP A 45 -40.83 7.74 -12.17
C ASP A 45 -40.54 7.49 -13.66
N ASP A 46 -39.66 6.53 -14.00
CA ASP A 46 -39.32 6.21 -15.39
C ASP A 46 -38.93 4.73 -15.57
N GLU A 47 -39.94 3.89 -15.81
CA GLU A 47 -39.79 2.44 -16.06
C GLU A 47 -38.91 2.12 -17.30
N THR A 48 -38.67 3.09 -18.20
CA THR A 48 -37.81 2.87 -19.37
C THR A 48 -36.32 2.90 -19.05
N LYS A 49 -35.94 3.38 -17.85
CA LYS A 49 -34.55 3.57 -17.41
C LYS A 49 -34.12 2.47 -16.45
N ASN A 50 -33.79 1.32 -17.01
CA ASN A 50 -33.30 0.14 -16.28
C ASN A 50 -31.76 0.09 -16.20
N CYS A 51 -31.20 -1.03 -15.75
CA CYS A 51 -29.73 -1.21 -15.68
C CYS A 51 -29.02 -1.07 -17.03
N GLN A 52 -29.66 -1.37 -18.17
CA GLN A 52 -29.07 -1.10 -19.48
C GLN A 52 -28.88 0.40 -19.71
N TRP A 53 -29.86 1.23 -19.34
CA TRP A 53 -29.71 2.69 -19.37
C TRP A 53 -28.56 3.16 -18.45
N VAL A 54 -28.35 2.54 -17.29
CA VAL A 54 -27.22 2.87 -16.41
C VAL A 54 -25.88 2.63 -17.12
N SER A 55 -25.75 1.53 -17.87
CA SER A 55 -24.51 1.13 -18.54
C SER A 55 -24.00 2.11 -19.61
N GLU A 56 -24.88 2.97 -20.15
CA GLU A 56 -24.52 3.93 -21.19
C GLU A 56 -23.72 5.14 -20.67
N LEU A 57 -23.72 5.40 -19.35
CA LEU A 57 -23.02 6.54 -18.77
C LEU A 57 -22.50 6.24 -17.35
N LEU A 58 -21.54 5.34 -17.30
CA LEU A 58 -20.76 5.06 -16.09
C LEU A 58 -19.69 6.13 -15.87
N PRO A 59 -19.32 6.42 -14.60
CA PRO A 59 -19.93 5.93 -13.36
C PRO A 59 -21.16 6.74 -12.92
N THR A 60 -21.44 7.87 -13.59
CA THR A 60 -22.41 8.88 -13.15
C THR A 60 -23.82 8.34 -12.92
N ARG A 61 -24.27 7.35 -13.69
CA ARG A 61 -25.62 6.78 -13.53
C ARG A 61 -25.76 5.76 -12.39
N CYS A 62 -24.67 5.31 -11.78
CA CYS A 62 -24.73 4.38 -10.64
C CYS A 62 -25.28 5.03 -9.36
N ASP A 63 -25.17 6.36 -9.23
CA ASP A 63 -25.70 7.11 -8.08
C ASP A 63 -27.19 7.49 -8.26
N VAL A 64 -27.85 7.03 -9.32
CA VAL A 64 -29.26 7.37 -9.60
C VAL A 64 -30.18 6.53 -8.72
N HIS A 65 -31.19 7.17 -8.13
CA HIS A 65 -32.18 6.51 -7.27
C HIS A 65 -33.34 5.90 -8.08
N GLY A 66 -33.66 4.64 -7.77
CA GLY A 66 -34.94 4.00 -8.09
C GLY A 66 -35.99 4.29 -7.03
N ASP A 67 -37.03 3.45 -6.96
CA ASP A 67 -38.11 3.58 -5.97
C ASP A 67 -37.68 3.19 -4.56
N ASP A 68 -36.88 2.13 -4.44
CA ASP A 68 -36.48 1.50 -3.18
C ASP A 68 -34.95 1.51 -2.94
N ARG A 69 -34.15 1.52 -4.01
CA ARG A 69 -32.68 1.45 -3.94
C ARG A 69 -31.96 2.17 -5.09
N THR A 70 -30.65 2.37 -4.95
CA THR A 70 -29.83 3.02 -5.99
C THR A 70 -29.51 2.08 -7.15
N ALA A 71 -29.14 2.65 -8.30
CA ALA A 71 -28.61 1.88 -9.43
C ALA A 71 -27.37 1.06 -9.06
N GLN A 72 -26.53 1.55 -8.15
CA GLN A 72 -25.35 0.83 -7.67
C GLN A 72 -25.70 -0.49 -6.95
N GLU A 73 -26.79 -0.50 -6.18
CA GLU A 73 -27.25 -1.66 -5.40
C GLU A 73 -28.05 -2.65 -6.26
N ALA A 74 -28.83 -2.13 -7.21
CA ALA A 74 -29.67 -2.94 -8.07
C ALA A 74 -28.93 -3.45 -9.31
N CYS A 75 -28.07 -2.64 -9.91
CA CYS A 75 -27.34 -2.93 -11.14
C CYS A 75 -25.88 -3.25 -10.85
N ARG A 76 -25.65 -4.20 -9.92
CA ARG A 76 -24.31 -4.51 -9.39
C ARG A 76 -23.31 -4.93 -10.46
N LYS A 77 -23.77 -5.62 -11.49
CA LYS A 77 -22.92 -6.07 -12.60
C LYS A 77 -22.61 -4.90 -13.53
N THR A 78 -23.60 -4.07 -13.83
CA THR A 78 -23.41 -2.88 -14.66
C THR A 78 -22.50 -1.84 -14.00
N CYS A 79 -22.64 -1.63 -12.70
CA CYS A 79 -21.85 -0.68 -11.91
C CYS A 79 -20.51 -1.23 -11.41
N ASP A 80 -20.15 -2.46 -11.81
CA ASP A 80 -18.92 -3.16 -11.39
C ASP A 80 -18.74 -3.21 -9.86
N THR A 81 -19.85 -3.34 -9.12
CA THR A 81 -19.88 -3.49 -7.65
C THR A 81 -20.13 -4.91 -7.21
N CYS A 82 -20.09 -5.85 -8.15
CA CYS A 82 -19.91 -7.23 -7.81
C CYS A 82 -18.52 -7.39 -7.23
N GLU A 83 -18.45 -7.60 -5.91
CA GLU A 83 -17.27 -8.22 -5.32
C GLU A 83 -17.03 -9.49 -6.12
N SER A 84 -15.96 -9.49 -6.91
CA SER A 84 -15.48 -10.63 -7.67
C SER A 84 -15.60 -11.82 -6.74
N GLU A 85 -16.42 -12.79 -7.12
CA GLU A 85 -16.69 -14.01 -6.35
C GLU A 85 -15.35 -14.73 -6.16
N LEU A 86 -14.59 -14.33 -5.14
CA LEU A 86 -13.43 -15.06 -4.70
C LEU A 86 -13.96 -16.46 -4.36
N PRO A 87 -13.32 -17.52 -4.91
CA PRO A 87 -13.85 -18.86 -4.79
C PRO A 87 -14.17 -19.15 -3.32
N PRO A 88 -15.35 -19.74 -3.02
CA PRO A 88 -15.81 -19.87 -1.65
C PRO A 88 -14.71 -20.55 -0.82
N PRO A 89 -14.36 -20.00 0.36
CA PRO A 89 -13.31 -20.59 1.18
C PRO A 89 -13.70 -22.04 1.45
N ARG A 90 -12.89 -22.98 0.95
CA ARG A 90 -13.05 -24.39 1.27
C ARG A 90 -13.02 -24.48 2.79
N ARG A 91 -14.11 -25.02 3.38
CA ARG A 91 -14.23 -25.28 4.82
C ARG A 91 -12.97 -25.99 5.31
N SER A 92 -12.06 -25.23 5.91
CA SER A 92 -10.99 -25.74 6.74
C SER A 92 -11.39 -25.44 8.17
N THR A 93 -11.80 -26.48 8.87
CA THR A 93 -12.06 -26.45 10.31
C THR A 93 -10.71 -26.20 11.00
N PHE A 94 -10.60 -25.12 11.78
CA PHE A 94 -9.71 -24.82 12.93
C PHE A 94 -9.19 -23.35 12.92
N ALA A 95 -9.79 -22.54 13.81
CA ALA A 95 -9.33 -21.38 14.62
C ALA A 95 -8.07 -20.54 14.28
N PRO A 96 -7.92 -19.31 14.84
CA PRO A 96 -8.86 -18.20 15.03
C PRO A 96 -8.59 -17.05 14.05
N THR A 97 -9.61 -16.21 13.85
CA THR A 97 -9.62 -15.03 12.96
C THR A 97 -8.55 -14.00 13.34
N VAL A 98 -7.49 -13.94 12.54
CA VAL A 98 -6.64 -12.75 12.42
C VAL A 98 -7.34 -11.84 11.41
N THR A 99 -7.78 -10.68 11.86
CA THR A 99 -8.24 -9.56 11.04
C THR A 99 -7.19 -9.27 9.95
N PRO A 100 -7.56 -9.01 8.68
CA PRO A 100 -6.58 -8.70 7.65
C PRO A 100 -6.03 -7.29 7.91
N SER A 101 -5.03 -7.19 8.77
CA SER A 101 -4.15 -6.02 8.82
C SER A 101 -3.13 -6.18 7.72
N GLU A 102 -3.17 -5.27 6.74
CA GLU A 102 -2.03 -4.96 5.87
C GLU A 102 -1.33 -6.21 5.31
N GLU A 103 -2.07 -6.97 4.49
CA GLU A 103 -1.45 -8.04 3.69
C GLU A 103 -0.43 -7.36 2.76
N GLU A 104 0.85 -7.45 3.14
CA GLU A 104 2.00 -7.14 2.30
C GLU A 104 1.68 -7.53 0.86
N GLU A 105 1.77 -6.59 -0.07
CA GLU A 105 1.50 -6.82 -1.49
C GLU A 105 2.64 -7.67 -2.07
N CYS A 106 2.60 -8.97 -1.77
CA CYS A 106 3.54 -9.98 -2.23
C CYS A 106 3.02 -10.64 -3.49
N ARG A 107 3.93 -10.82 -4.44
CA ARG A 107 3.71 -11.36 -5.76
C ARG A 107 4.70 -12.47 -6.04
N THR A 108 4.22 -13.53 -6.67
CA THR A 108 5.02 -14.67 -7.12
C THR A 108 5.16 -14.71 -8.64
N ASP A 109 4.49 -13.81 -9.37
CA ASP A 109 4.55 -13.73 -10.83
C ASP A 109 5.68 -12.82 -11.36
N ILE A 110 6.53 -12.32 -10.47
CA ILE A 110 7.58 -11.34 -10.76
C ILE A 110 8.98 -11.81 -10.33
N CYS A 111 9.17 -13.11 -10.17
CA CYS A 111 10.47 -13.70 -9.85
C CYS A 111 11.41 -13.69 -11.08
N LEU A 112 12.71 -13.52 -10.84
CA LEU A 112 13.78 -13.48 -11.86
C LEU A 112 14.55 -14.81 -11.98
N ASP A 113 14.04 -15.88 -11.39
CA ASP A 113 14.59 -17.22 -11.62
C ASP A 113 14.26 -17.70 -13.04
N ARG A 114 14.90 -18.80 -13.44
CA ARG A 114 14.90 -19.25 -14.84
C ARG A 114 13.50 -19.53 -15.39
N ASP A 115 12.59 -19.97 -14.52
CA ASP A 115 11.24 -20.41 -14.87
C ASP A 115 10.15 -19.45 -14.31
N ASN A 116 10.54 -18.30 -13.75
CA ASN A 116 9.65 -17.32 -13.09
C ASN A 116 8.71 -17.96 -12.05
N ASP A 117 9.19 -18.96 -11.32
CA ASP A 117 8.38 -19.79 -10.43
C ASP A 117 8.64 -19.55 -8.94
N CYS A 118 9.60 -18.68 -8.62
CA CYS A 118 10.07 -18.37 -7.28
C CYS A 118 10.66 -19.57 -6.53
N CYS A 119 11.32 -20.46 -7.25
CA CYS A 119 11.99 -21.64 -6.75
C CYS A 119 13.51 -21.55 -6.99
N ALA A 120 14.26 -21.20 -5.95
CA ALA A 120 15.73 -21.12 -6.03
C ALA A 120 16.37 -22.06 -4.99
N PRO A 121 16.79 -23.29 -5.38
CA PRO A 121 17.48 -24.21 -4.50
C PRO A 121 18.74 -23.54 -3.92
N LEU A 122 18.89 -23.59 -2.60
CA LEU A 122 20.15 -23.24 -1.95
C LEU A 122 21.14 -24.34 -2.31
N GLY A 123 21.98 -24.08 -3.32
CA GLY A 123 22.84 -25.08 -3.96
C GLY A 123 23.41 -26.10 -2.98
N GLY A 124 22.98 -27.35 -3.13
CA GLY A 124 23.48 -28.44 -2.32
C GLY A 124 24.90 -28.80 -2.75
N GLU A 125 25.78 -29.02 -1.78
CA GLU A 125 27.15 -29.52 -1.98
C GLU A 125 27.11 -30.90 -2.66
N GLY A 126 26.99 -30.96 -3.99
CA GLY A 126 26.97 -32.24 -4.72
C GLY A 126 26.43 -32.21 -6.14
N ALA A 127 25.63 -31.21 -6.52
CA ALA A 127 25.23 -31.00 -7.91
C ALA A 127 26.08 -29.85 -8.49
N GLY A 128 26.81 -30.09 -9.58
CA GLY A 128 27.69 -29.08 -10.21
C GLY A 128 26.96 -27.87 -10.83
N ASP A 129 25.72 -27.62 -10.43
CA ASP A 129 24.88 -26.53 -10.90
C ASP A 129 25.06 -25.32 -9.99
N LYS A 130 25.32 -24.16 -10.59
CA LYS A 130 25.48 -22.90 -9.85
C LYS A 130 24.13 -22.53 -9.21
N PRO A 131 24.11 -22.00 -7.97
CA PRO A 131 22.89 -21.54 -7.34
C PRO A 131 22.21 -20.49 -8.22
N GLU A 132 20.90 -20.64 -8.43
CA GLU A 132 20.13 -19.70 -9.24
C GLU A 132 20.01 -18.35 -8.52
N PRO A 133 20.11 -17.22 -9.26
CA PRO A 133 19.98 -15.90 -8.66
C PRO A 133 18.54 -15.67 -8.20
N ARG A 134 18.37 -15.36 -6.92
CA ARG A 134 17.10 -14.87 -6.38
C ARG A 134 16.94 -13.39 -6.74
N GLY A 135 15.81 -13.02 -7.34
CA GLY A 135 15.54 -11.64 -7.69
C GLY A 135 14.08 -11.38 -8.04
N CYS A 136 13.72 -10.09 -8.08
CA CYS A 136 12.40 -9.60 -8.45
C CYS A 136 12.51 -8.72 -9.70
N SER A 137 11.63 -8.93 -10.68
CA SER A 137 11.66 -8.27 -11.99
C SER A 137 11.15 -6.84 -11.95
N ILE A 138 10.35 -6.51 -10.92
CA ILE A 138 9.81 -5.17 -10.70
C ILE A 138 10.68 -4.41 -9.67
N PRO A 139 11.19 -3.21 -10.02
CA PRO A 139 11.85 -2.33 -9.06
C PRO A 139 10.96 -2.01 -7.85
N GLY A 140 11.53 -2.03 -6.65
CA GLY A 140 10.81 -1.79 -5.39
C GLY A 140 10.21 -3.03 -4.72
N PHE A 141 10.37 -4.20 -5.33
CA PHE A 141 10.04 -5.49 -4.70
C PHE A 141 11.31 -6.16 -4.18
N VAL A 142 11.22 -6.78 -3.01
CA VAL A 142 12.32 -7.53 -2.38
C VAL A 142 11.96 -9.00 -2.22
N VAL A 143 12.99 -9.84 -2.33
CA VAL A 143 12.89 -11.28 -2.08
C VAL A 143 12.67 -11.49 -0.58
N LYS A 144 11.50 -12.03 -0.21
CA LYS A 144 11.21 -12.52 1.14
C LYS A 144 11.01 -14.03 1.11
N PRO A 145 11.42 -14.78 2.14
CA PRO A 145 11.10 -16.20 2.25
C PRO A 145 9.59 -16.43 2.19
N ASP A 146 9.14 -17.47 1.48
CA ASP A 146 7.75 -17.91 1.53
C ASP A 146 7.65 -19.30 2.19
N PRO A 147 7.53 -19.35 3.54
CA PRO A 147 7.41 -20.62 4.25
C PRO A 147 6.06 -21.30 4.00
N THR A 148 5.10 -20.61 3.37
CA THR A 148 3.80 -21.22 3.04
C THR A 148 3.86 -22.10 1.80
N GLY A 149 4.96 -22.03 1.04
CA GLY A 149 5.19 -22.85 -0.14
C GLY A 149 4.23 -22.53 -1.30
N ARG A 150 3.70 -21.30 -1.37
CA ARG A 150 2.85 -20.84 -2.47
C ARG A 150 3.67 -20.27 -3.63
N SER A 151 4.82 -20.89 -3.92
CA SER A 151 5.59 -20.60 -5.13
C SER A 151 4.74 -20.90 -6.38
N GLY A 152 5.07 -20.28 -7.51
CA GLY A 152 4.42 -20.56 -8.80
C GLY A 152 4.54 -22.03 -9.21
N TRP A 153 5.53 -22.74 -8.64
CA TRP A 153 5.73 -24.17 -8.81
C TRP A 153 5.50 -24.94 -7.51
N ALA A 154 4.32 -25.58 -7.40
CA ALA A 154 3.91 -26.38 -6.23
C ALA A 154 4.91 -27.50 -5.83
N PRO A 155 5.66 -28.15 -6.75
CA PRO A 155 6.66 -29.14 -6.38
C PRO A 155 7.91 -28.56 -5.69
N CYS A 156 8.17 -27.26 -5.77
CA CYS A 156 9.40 -26.64 -5.23
C CYS A 156 9.61 -26.99 -3.76
N HIS A 157 8.57 -26.76 -2.96
CA HIS A 157 8.59 -26.98 -1.53
C HIS A 157 8.86 -28.44 -1.17
N ALA A 158 8.30 -29.38 -1.94
CA ALA A 158 8.50 -30.81 -1.73
C ALA A 158 9.90 -31.27 -2.16
N ALA A 159 10.47 -30.67 -3.21
CA ALA A 159 11.76 -31.05 -3.78
C ALA A 159 12.94 -30.45 -3.00
N PHE A 160 12.81 -29.22 -2.49
CA PHE A 160 13.93 -28.44 -1.97
C PHE A 160 13.71 -27.84 -0.57
N GLY A 161 12.52 -28.04 0.02
CA GLY A 161 12.17 -27.54 1.35
C GLY A 161 11.67 -26.08 1.35
N THR A 162 11.27 -25.60 2.52
CA THR A 162 10.73 -24.23 2.76
C THR A 162 11.70 -23.13 2.39
N ASP A 163 13.00 -23.40 2.46
CA ASP A 163 14.04 -22.37 2.33
C ASP A 163 14.35 -22.05 0.86
N ALA A 164 13.86 -22.89 -0.06
CA ALA A 164 14.00 -22.74 -1.51
C ALA A 164 12.89 -21.89 -2.13
N THR A 165 11.75 -21.74 -1.44
CA THR A 165 10.61 -20.95 -1.91
C THR A 165 10.71 -19.50 -1.43
N TYR A 166 10.53 -18.57 -2.35
CA TYR A 166 10.50 -17.14 -2.03
C TYR A 166 9.31 -16.45 -2.68
N LYS A 167 9.05 -15.21 -2.27
CA LYS A 167 8.07 -14.31 -2.86
C LYS A 167 8.69 -12.93 -3.01
N CYS A 168 8.23 -12.18 -3.99
CA CYS A 168 8.63 -10.80 -4.18
C CYS A 168 7.59 -9.91 -3.51
N CYS A 169 7.94 -9.33 -2.38
CA CYS A 169 7.04 -8.43 -1.66
C CYS A 169 7.36 -6.99 -2.01
N ARG A 170 6.33 -6.20 -2.32
CA ARG A 170 6.47 -4.75 -2.23
C ARG A 170 6.77 -4.52 -0.77
N ASP A 171 7.95 -4.00 -0.47
CA ASP A 171 8.24 -3.67 0.92
C ASP A 171 7.40 -2.43 1.22
N THR A 172 6.21 -2.67 1.74
CA THR A 172 5.33 -1.63 2.28
C THR A 172 5.84 -1.14 3.64
N GLU A 173 6.78 -1.89 4.24
CA GLU A 173 7.58 -1.49 5.39
C GLU A 173 8.81 -0.66 4.99
N PHE A 174 9.07 -0.45 3.69
CA PHE A 174 10.03 0.57 3.29
C PHE A 174 9.51 1.91 3.75
N ALA A 175 10.38 2.59 4.50
CA ALA A 175 10.57 4.02 4.54
C ALA A 175 9.58 4.76 3.65
N SER A 176 8.81 5.67 4.27
CA SER A 176 8.26 6.84 3.57
C SER A 176 9.13 7.11 2.33
N PRO A 177 8.60 7.00 1.08
CA PRO A 177 9.36 6.77 -0.16
C PRO A 177 10.45 7.79 -0.53
N ASN A 178 10.76 8.70 0.38
CA ASN A 178 11.66 9.83 0.27
C ASN A 178 12.86 9.73 1.24
N GLU A 179 13.07 8.63 1.98
CA GLU A 179 14.30 8.45 2.78
C GLU A 179 15.29 7.54 2.03
N VAL A 180 16.14 8.16 1.22
CA VAL A 180 17.25 7.47 0.55
C VAL A 180 18.33 7.17 1.59
N CYS A 181 18.22 6.02 2.24
CA CYS A 181 19.22 5.52 3.18
C CYS A 181 20.33 4.74 2.46
N ARG A 182 21.57 4.88 2.93
CA ARG A 182 22.77 4.24 2.38
C ARG A 182 23.64 3.70 3.51
N SER A 183 24.08 2.45 3.36
CA SER A 183 25.04 1.82 4.28
C SER A 183 26.49 1.91 3.80
N ASP A 184 26.74 2.34 2.55
CA ASP A 184 28.10 2.38 1.99
C ASP A 184 28.84 3.70 2.28
N ILE A 185 28.22 4.60 3.04
CA ILE A 185 28.75 5.94 3.36
C ILE A 185 28.89 6.16 4.86
N CYS A 186 28.93 5.09 5.66
CA CYS A 186 29.18 5.17 7.09
C CYS A 186 30.62 5.62 7.36
N LYS A 187 30.83 6.28 8.50
CA LYS A 187 32.11 6.88 8.91
C LYS A 187 32.78 6.11 10.07
N ASP A 188 32.30 4.91 10.37
CA ASP A 188 33.03 4.00 11.24
C ASP A 188 34.32 3.51 10.57
N ARG A 189 35.17 2.86 11.36
CA ARG A 189 36.51 2.43 11.01
C ARG A 189 36.54 1.45 9.85
N ASP A 190 35.50 0.65 9.73
CA ASP A 190 35.40 -0.45 8.76
C ASP A 190 34.32 -0.21 7.68
N ASP A 191 33.70 0.98 7.67
CA ASP A 191 32.64 1.38 6.73
C ASP A 191 31.44 0.41 6.69
N ASP A 192 31.14 -0.20 7.82
CA ASP A 192 30.19 -1.30 7.95
C ASP A 192 28.88 -0.91 8.65
N CYS A 193 28.78 0.36 9.07
CA CYS A 193 27.66 0.89 9.83
C CYS A 193 27.37 0.14 11.14
N CYS A 194 28.41 -0.42 11.76
CA CYS A 194 28.34 -1.11 13.04
C CYS A 194 29.07 -0.30 14.11
N ALA A 195 28.33 0.47 14.91
CA ALA A 195 28.91 1.25 16.00
C ALA A 195 28.53 0.63 17.35
N THR A 196 29.48 -0.05 17.98
CA THR A 196 29.31 -0.63 19.31
C THR A 196 29.00 0.48 20.31
N GLY A 197 27.82 0.44 20.93
CA GLY A 197 27.52 1.28 22.09
C GLY A 197 28.51 0.94 23.20
N GLY A 198 29.45 1.82 23.47
CA GLY A 198 30.50 1.57 24.46
C GLY A 198 29.95 1.65 25.87
N GLU A 199 29.38 0.54 26.34
CA GLU A 199 29.07 0.37 27.76
C GLU A 199 30.21 -0.35 28.52
N GLN A 200 31.25 -0.85 27.84
CA GLN A 200 32.36 -1.58 28.47
C GLN A 200 33.74 -1.22 27.92
N GLY A 201 34.20 0.01 28.18
CA GLY A 201 35.63 0.35 28.19
C GLY A 201 36.40 0.32 26.85
N THR A 202 35.78 -0.07 25.75
CA THR A 202 36.33 0.10 24.39
C THR A 202 35.83 1.41 23.80
N LYS A 203 36.73 2.13 23.12
CA LYS A 203 36.48 3.47 22.56
C LYS A 203 35.18 3.48 21.75
N ASN A 204 34.23 4.31 22.15
CA ASN A 204 33.01 4.58 21.38
C ASN A 204 33.39 4.89 19.94
N GLU A 205 33.00 4.02 19.03
CA GLU A 205 33.09 4.29 17.60
C GLU A 205 32.06 5.37 17.26
N PRO A 206 32.51 6.54 16.76
CA PRO A 206 31.58 7.60 16.45
C PRO A 206 30.68 7.18 15.28
N ARG A 207 29.37 7.18 15.51
CA ARG A 207 28.40 7.10 14.42
C ARG A 207 28.51 8.35 13.56
N GLY A 208 28.58 8.17 12.24
CA GLY A 208 28.65 9.30 11.32
C GLY A 208 28.48 8.90 9.87
N CYS A 209 28.19 9.91 9.06
CA CYS A 209 28.08 9.78 7.61
C CYS A 209 29.26 10.48 6.94
N LYS A 210 29.82 9.87 5.91
CA LYS A 210 30.92 10.43 5.10
C LYS A 210 30.43 11.52 4.14
N VAL A 211 29.17 11.45 3.74
CA VAL A 211 28.56 12.39 2.81
C VAL A 211 27.75 13.42 3.59
N ASP A 212 28.02 14.70 3.35
CA ASP A 212 27.27 15.80 3.95
C ASP A 212 25.78 15.73 3.56
N GLY A 213 24.90 16.17 4.47
CA GLY A 213 23.45 16.10 4.30
C GLY A 213 22.81 14.78 4.75
N TYR A 214 23.59 13.70 4.88
CA TYR A 214 23.11 12.46 5.50
C TYR A 214 23.22 12.51 7.02
N LYS A 215 22.16 12.07 7.70
CA LYS A 215 22.07 11.94 9.16
C LYS A 215 22.08 10.46 9.53
N VAL A 216 22.70 10.17 10.68
CA VAL A 216 22.70 8.84 11.27
C VAL A 216 21.29 8.51 11.73
N THR A 217 20.72 7.44 11.18
CA THR A 217 19.43 6.88 11.57
C THR A 217 19.66 5.45 12.05
N ALA A 218 18.95 5.02 13.10
CA ALA A 218 19.00 3.63 13.54
C ALA A 218 18.44 2.73 12.43
N ASP A 219 19.17 1.70 12.05
CA ASP A 219 18.66 0.73 11.08
C ASP A 219 17.85 -0.31 11.83
N MET A 220 16.53 -0.31 11.64
CA MET A 220 15.65 -1.28 12.28
C MET A 220 15.74 -2.70 11.68
N HIS A 221 16.35 -2.85 10.51
CA HIS A 221 16.40 -4.10 9.76
C HIS A 221 17.66 -4.91 10.06
N GLY A 222 18.71 -4.23 10.52
CA GLY A 222 19.97 -4.87 10.87
C GLY A 222 20.85 -5.18 9.66
N ARG A 223 20.78 -4.34 8.62
CA ARG A 223 21.58 -4.41 7.40
C ARG A 223 22.84 -3.55 7.57
N SER A 224 23.73 -3.97 8.47
CA SER A 224 25.12 -3.51 8.49
C SER A 224 25.89 -4.14 7.32
N GLY A 225 26.95 -3.45 6.86
CA GLY A 225 27.97 -4.05 5.99
C GLY A 225 28.67 -5.27 6.63
N TRP A 226 28.59 -5.39 7.96
CA TRP A 226 29.11 -6.50 8.73
C TRP A 226 27.99 -7.35 9.33
N ALA A 227 27.67 -8.47 8.69
CA ALA A 227 26.58 -9.38 9.09
C ALA A 227 26.60 -9.82 10.57
N PRO A 228 27.76 -10.03 11.22
CA PRO A 228 27.81 -10.38 12.64
C PRO A 228 27.40 -9.26 13.61
N CYS A 229 27.28 -8.00 13.15
CA CYS A 229 27.03 -6.85 14.04
C CYS A 229 25.82 -7.03 14.94
N LYS A 230 24.68 -7.44 14.35
CA LYS A 230 23.43 -7.63 15.07
C LYS A 230 23.56 -8.67 16.18
N ALA A 231 24.27 -9.76 15.89
CA ALA A 231 24.47 -10.85 16.82
C ALA A 231 25.47 -10.50 17.93
N ALA A 232 26.50 -9.71 17.60
CA ALA A 232 27.55 -9.32 18.54
C ALA A 232 27.15 -8.18 19.46
N PHE A 233 26.41 -7.18 18.95
CA PHE A 233 26.20 -5.90 19.62
C PHE A 233 24.75 -5.45 19.72
N GLY A 234 23.81 -6.24 19.19
CA GLY A 234 22.38 -5.90 19.22
C GLY A 234 21.94 -5.07 18.02
N GLN A 235 20.63 -4.86 17.93
CA GLN A 235 20.00 -4.12 16.82
C GLN A 235 20.32 -2.62 16.86
N ASP A 236 20.50 -2.07 18.05
CA ASP A 236 20.78 -0.67 18.31
C ASP A 236 22.19 -0.23 17.89
N ALA A 237 23.12 -1.18 17.74
CA ALA A 237 24.47 -0.96 17.22
C ALA A 237 24.52 -0.70 15.71
N ILE A 238 23.46 -1.06 14.98
CA ILE A 238 23.38 -0.93 13.53
C ILE A 238 22.72 0.41 13.18
N TYR A 239 23.37 1.17 12.32
CA TYR A 239 22.83 2.42 11.81
C TYR A 239 22.90 2.47 10.29
N GLN A 240 22.25 3.46 9.71
CA GLN A 240 22.35 3.82 8.30
C GLN A 240 22.47 5.33 8.18
N CYS A 241 22.99 5.78 7.05
CA CYS A 241 23.04 7.19 6.71
C CYS A 241 21.84 7.50 5.82
N CYS A 242 20.92 8.30 6.33
CA CYS A 242 19.67 8.65 5.66
C CYS A 242 19.57 10.16 5.50
N ILE A 243 18.88 10.63 4.46
CA ILE A 243 18.62 12.05 4.32
C ILE A 243 17.25 12.37 4.93
N PRO A 244 17.16 13.28 5.91
CA PRO A 244 15.89 13.59 6.57
C PRO A 244 14.84 14.12 5.59
N LYS A 245 13.65 13.53 5.67
CA LYS A 245 12.47 13.82 4.83
C LYS A 245 12.10 15.30 4.74
N ASP A 246 12.25 16.04 5.84
CA ASP A 246 11.77 17.43 5.93
C ASP A 246 12.74 18.44 5.30
N GLU A 247 13.95 18.01 4.97
CA GLU A 247 15.00 18.84 4.38
C GLU A 247 15.17 18.58 2.87
N TYR A 248 14.60 17.48 2.37
CA TYR A 248 14.67 17.08 0.98
C TYR A 248 13.65 17.83 0.12
N LYS A 249 13.95 19.10 -0.17
CA LYS A 249 13.45 19.69 -1.41
C LYS A 249 14.23 19.07 -2.55
N GLU A 250 13.73 17.98 -3.10
CA GLU A 250 14.28 17.49 -4.35
C GLU A 250 14.00 18.52 -5.44
N THR A 251 15.07 18.91 -6.12
CA THR A 251 14.94 19.66 -7.35
C THR A 251 15.03 18.66 -8.48
N CYS A 252 13.95 18.56 -9.23
CA CYS A 252 13.90 17.68 -10.38
C CYS A 252 14.15 18.46 -11.66
N ARG A 253 14.85 17.82 -12.58
CA ARG A 253 15.29 18.37 -13.86
C ARG A 253 15.04 17.35 -14.95
N SER A 254 14.48 17.82 -16.06
CA SER A 254 14.28 17.01 -17.27
C SER A 254 15.35 17.28 -18.33
N ASP A 255 16.26 18.24 -18.11
CA ASP A 255 17.27 18.63 -19.09
C ASP A 255 18.59 17.82 -18.97
N ILE A 256 18.61 16.82 -18.11
CA ILE A 256 19.81 16.02 -17.79
C ILE A 256 19.56 14.51 -17.91
N CYS A 257 18.51 14.11 -18.61
CA CYS A 257 18.21 12.70 -18.89
C CYS A 257 19.21 12.14 -19.91
N VAL A 258 19.63 10.88 -19.72
CA VAL A 258 20.57 10.17 -20.61
C VAL A 258 19.93 8.96 -21.29
N ASP A 259 18.62 9.00 -21.48
CA ASP A 259 17.91 8.13 -22.43
C ASP A 259 18.31 8.47 -23.88
N ARG A 260 17.88 7.64 -24.83
CA ARG A 260 18.30 7.64 -26.24
C ARG A 260 18.19 9.02 -26.90
N ASP A 261 17.18 9.80 -26.50
CA ASP A 261 16.88 11.10 -27.07
C ASP A 261 17.03 12.27 -26.06
N SER A 262 17.52 12.00 -24.85
CA SER A 262 17.65 12.98 -23.76
C SER A 262 16.34 13.74 -23.47
N ASP A 263 15.21 13.05 -23.58
CA ASP A 263 13.87 13.61 -23.50
C ASP A 263 13.10 13.14 -22.26
N CYS A 264 13.72 12.31 -21.42
CA CYS A 264 13.12 11.70 -20.23
C CYS A 264 11.88 10.84 -20.55
N CYS A 265 11.82 10.28 -21.75
CA CYS A 265 10.86 9.28 -22.17
C CYS A 265 11.57 7.94 -22.35
N ALA A 266 11.39 7.02 -21.40
CA ALA A 266 12.03 5.71 -21.44
C ALA A 266 10.97 4.58 -21.46
N PRO A 267 10.33 4.31 -22.61
CA PRO A 267 9.43 3.19 -22.79
C PRO A 267 10.17 1.84 -22.87
N GLU A 268 9.45 0.75 -22.62
CA GLU A 268 9.81 -0.62 -23.06
C GLU A 268 11.26 -1.07 -22.79
N GLY A 269 11.74 -0.93 -21.54
CA GLY A 269 13.05 -1.43 -21.14
C GLY A 269 14.22 -0.52 -21.53
N GLU A 270 13.94 0.67 -22.06
CA GLU A 270 14.93 1.73 -22.15
C GLU A 270 15.50 2.08 -20.77
N LYS A 271 16.83 2.23 -20.70
CA LYS A 271 17.50 2.52 -19.43
C LYS A 271 17.25 3.98 -19.05
N ARG A 272 16.64 4.16 -17.87
CA ARG A 272 16.55 5.48 -17.23
C ARG A 272 17.90 5.85 -16.65
N GLY A 273 18.31 7.09 -16.85
CA GLY A 273 19.54 7.60 -16.27
C GLY A 273 19.57 9.12 -16.20
N CYS A 274 20.49 9.61 -15.36
CA CYS A 274 20.78 11.02 -15.17
C CYS A 274 22.25 11.30 -15.49
N GLY A 275 22.51 12.36 -16.26
CA GLY A 275 23.84 12.73 -16.72
C GLY A 275 24.68 13.47 -15.69
N ILE A 276 24.08 13.92 -14.59
CA ILE A 276 24.78 14.60 -13.50
C ILE A 276 24.89 13.66 -12.30
N ALA A 277 26.10 13.54 -11.74
CA ALA A 277 26.32 12.77 -10.52
C ALA A 277 25.51 13.32 -9.35
N GLY A 278 24.91 12.42 -8.56
CA GLY A 278 24.02 12.79 -7.45
C GLY A 278 22.55 12.97 -7.84
N TYR A 279 22.23 12.97 -9.14
CA TYR A 279 20.85 12.87 -9.61
C TYR A 279 20.47 11.42 -9.88
N HIS A 280 19.22 11.07 -9.58
CA HIS A 280 18.66 9.75 -9.83
C HIS A 280 17.33 9.85 -10.61
N PRO A 281 17.00 8.84 -11.43
CA PRO A 281 15.72 8.82 -12.12
C PRO A 281 14.57 8.66 -11.13
N ALA A 282 13.60 9.55 -11.19
CA ALA A 282 12.36 9.50 -10.42
C ALA A 282 11.16 9.64 -11.35
N PRO A 283 9.99 9.05 -11.03
CA PRO A 283 8.77 9.29 -11.79
C PRO A 283 8.44 10.79 -11.84
N ASP A 284 8.06 11.29 -13.02
CA ASP A 284 7.49 12.64 -13.12
C ASP A 284 5.96 12.52 -13.11
N PRO A 285 5.27 12.93 -12.03
CA PRO A 285 3.81 12.87 -11.97
C PRO A 285 3.13 13.90 -12.88
N THR A 286 3.84 14.95 -13.29
CA THR A 286 3.29 16.00 -14.14
C THR A 286 3.23 15.59 -15.61
N GLY A 287 4.06 14.63 -16.02
CA GLY A 287 4.10 14.12 -17.38
C GLY A 287 4.77 15.06 -18.38
N LYS A 288 5.76 15.83 -17.93
CA LYS A 288 6.54 16.75 -18.76
C LYS A 288 7.88 16.10 -19.14
N SER A 289 7.83 15.22 -20.14
CA SER A 289 9.02 14.84 -20.91
C SER A 289 9.43 15.96 -21.87
N GLY A 290 10.69 15.94 -22.30
CA GLY A 290 11.18 16.71 -23.46
C GLY A 290 10.45 16.36 -24.76
N TRP A 291 9.86 15.15 -24.83
CA TRP A 291 9.05 14.70 -25.96
C TRP A 291 7.57 14.62 -25.59
N ALA A 292 6.81 15.66 -25.98
CA ALA A 292 5.39 15.82 -25.66
C ALA A 292 4.49 14.60 -25.99
N PRO A 293 4.72 13.83 -27.07
CA PRO A 293 3.92 12.64 -27.37
C PRO A 293 4.14 11.45 -26.42
N CYS A 294 5.19 11.45 -25.57
CA CYS A 294 5.53 10.31 -24.72
C CYS A 294 4.36 9.79 -23.90
N LYS A 295 3.66 10.71 -23.21
CA LYS A 295 2.53 10.37 -22.35
C LYS A 295 1.41 9.69 -23.12
N ALA A 296 1.13 10.16 -24.34
CA ALA A 296 0.06 9.63 -25.17
C ALA A 296 0.44 8.28 -25.80
N ALA A 297 1.71 8.10 -26.16
CA ALA A 297 2.21 6.88 -26.80
C ALA A 297 2.44 5.73 -25.81
N PHE A 298 3.01 6.02 -24.64
CA PHE A 298 3.54 5.01 -23.71
C PHE A 298 2.99 5.12 -22.28
N GLY A 299 2.12 6.10 -22.02
CA GLY A 299 1.53 6.34 -20.71
C GLY A 299 2.44 7.08 -19.74
N GLN A 300 1.89 7.40 -18.56
CA GLN A 300 2.57 8.17 -17.52
C GLN A 300 3.82 7.46 -16.97
N GLY A 301 3.80 6.13 -16.93
CA GLY A 301 4.88 5.33 -16.36
C GLY A 301 6.19 5.42 -17.13
N ALA A 302 6.16 5.75 -18.43
CA ALA A 302 7.36 5.89 -19.28
C ALA A 302 8.10 7.22 -19.06
N ILE A 303 7.47 8.20 -18.42
CA ILE A 303 8.04 9.54 -18.18
C ILE A 303 8.77 9.54 -16.84
N TYR A 304 9.98 10.08 -16.85
CA TYR A 304 10.76 10.29 -15.64
C TYR A 304 11.37 11.69 -15.62
N GLN A 305 12.01 12.02 -14.50
CA GLN A 305 12.81 13.23 -14.33
C GLN A 305 14.02 12.85 -13.48
N CYS A 306 15.07 13.64 -13.54
CA CYS A 306 16.24 13.45 -12.72
C CYS A 306 16.11 14.33 -11.48
N CYS A 307 15.96 13.71 -10.31
CA CYS A 307 15.84 14.40 -9.03
C CYS A 307 17.14 14.26 -8.24
N GLY A 308 17.49 15.34 -7.54
CA GLY A 308 18.66 15.41 -6.70
C GLY A 308 18.46 16.42 -5.58
N PRO A 309 19.33 16.42 -4.56
CA PRO A 309 19.25 17.36 -3.44
C PRO A 309 19.32 18.80 -3.96
N ALA A 310 18.43 19.68 -3.45
CA ALA A 310 18.36 21.09 -3.85
C ALA A 310 19.72 21.82 -3.77
N ASP A 311 20.58 21.42 -2.83
CA ASP A 311 21.86 22.09 -2.58
C ASP A 311 22.85 21.89 -3.74
N LEU A 312 22.74 20.81 -4.52
CA LEU A 312 23.56 20.60 -5.71
C LEU A 312 23.25 21.59 -6.85
N MET A 313 22.08 22.25 -6.84
CA MET A 313 21.76 23.27 -7.85
C MET A 313 22.58 24.55 -7.69
N GLN A 314 23.11 24.83 -6.50
CA GLN A 314 23.84 26.08 -6.27
C GLN A 314 25.27 26.04 -6.80
N GLU A 315 25.88 24.86 -6.89
CA GLU A 315 27.27 24.73 -7.33
C GLU A 315 27.43 24.91 -8.84
N THR A 316 26.40 24.58 -9.64
CA THR A 316 26.50 24.65 -11.11
C THR A 316 26.17 26.03 -11.69
N LEU A 317 25.57 26.93 -10.90
CA LEU A 317 25.29 28.32 -11.33
C LEU A 317 26.41 29.31 -11.00
N GLN A 318 27.47 28.87 -10.32
CA GLN A 318 28.68 29.68 -10.23
C GLN A 318 29.44 29.55 -11.57
N PRO A 319 29.59 30.64 -12.35
CA PRO A 319 30.40 30.58 -13.56
C PRO A 319 31.81 30.19 -13.17
N THR A 320 32.26 29.03 -13.64
CA THR A 320 33.66 28.59 -13.55
C THR A 320 34.56 29.72 -14.02
N GLN A 321 35.17 30.44 -13.07
CA GLN A 321 36.27 31.34 -13.36
C GLN A 321 37.44 30.46 -13.80
N LYS A 322 37.62 30.39 -15.12
CA LYS A 322 38.79 29.82 -15.78
C LYS A 322 40.06 30.36 -15.08
N PRO A 323 40.98 29.54 -14.56
CA PRO A 323 42.23 30.01 -14.01
C PRO A 323 43.10 30.50 -15.18
N THR A 324 42.98 31.79 -15.51
CA THR A 324 43.86 32.46 -16.45
C THR A 324 44.81 33.32 -15.63
N GLN A 325 46.09 33.02 -15.81
CA GLN A 325 47.25 33.64 -15.19
C GLN A 325 47.17 35.17 -15.18
N ALA A 326 47.62 35.76 -14.08
CA ALA A 326 48.07 37.14 -14.01
C ALA A 326 49.07 37.42 -15.17
N PRO A 327 49.15 38.64 -15.74
CA PRO A 327 49.24 39.86 -14.95
C PRO A 327 48.60 41.14 -15.56
N THR A 328 48.84 42.24 -14.83
CA THR A 328 48.78 43.67 -15.23
C THR A 328 47.43 44.39 -15.23
N VAL A 329 47.14 44.96 -14.06
CA VAL A 329 46.74 46.36 -13.81
C VAL A 329 46.25 47.16 -15.03
N ALA A 330 44.93 47.27 -15.17
CA ALA A 330 44.29 48.45 -15.73
C ALA A 330 42.92 48.65 -15.06
N ALA A 331 42.88 49.63 -14.16
CA ALA A 331 41.69 50.02 -13.42
C ALA A 331 40.64 50.65 -14.37
N ALA A 332 39.70 49.84 -14.85
CA ALA A 332 38.48 50.34 -15.48
C ALA A 332 37.39 50.53 -14.41
N LYS A 333 37.28 51.75 -13.88
CA LYS A 333 36.15 52.19 -13.06
C LYS A 333 34.86 52.12 -13.91
N LYS A 334 34.11 51.03 -13.83
CA LYS A 334 32.71 50.99 -14.28
C LYS A 334 31.88 51.81 -13.29
N LYS A 335 31.54 53.04 -13.68
CA LYS A 335 30.48 53.83 -13.04
C LYS A 335 29.16 53.05 -13.20
N TYR A 336 28.71 52.45 -12.11
CA TYR A 336 27.35 51.93 -12.01
C TYR A 336 26.40 53.12 -11.96
N VAL A 337 25.77 53.43 -13.08
CA VAL A 337 24.68 54.40 -13.13
C VAL A 337 23.49 53.73 -12.45
N HIS A 338 23.22 54.11 -11.20
CA HIS A 338 21.92 53.85 -10.57
C HIS A 338 20.85 54.53 -11.43
N GLY A 339 20.20 53.73 -12.27
CA GLY A 339 18.95 54.12 -12.88
C GLY A 339 17.94 54.32 -11.76
N SER A 340 17.66 55.58 -11.42
CA SER A 340 16.52 55.97 -10.59
C SER A 340 15.26 55.36 -11.20
N ARG A 341 14.85 54.19 -10.70
CA ARG A 341 13.50 53.68 -10.90
C ARG A 341 12.58 54.76 -10.36
N SER A 342 11.84 55.39 -11.27
CA SER A 342 10.89 56.45 -10.98
C SER A 342 9.99 56.01 -9.83
N GLY A 343 9.88 56.83 -8.78
CA GLY A 343 9.12 56.50 -7.57
C GLY A 343 7.69 56.02 -7.87
N LEU A 344 7.15 56.43 -9.02
CA LEU A 344 5.87 55.98 -9.56
C LEU A 344 5.77 54.44 -9.70
N GLN A 345 6.82 53.73 -10.13
CA GLN A 345 6.78 52.26 -10.21
C GLN A 345 6.71 51.59 -8.83
N VAL A 346 7.36 52.19 -7.82
CA VAL A 346 7.31 51.68 -6.44
C VAL A 346 5.91 51.91 -5.85
N PHE A 347 5.28 53.05 -6.12
CA PHE A 347 3.91 53.31 -5.70
C PHE A 347 2.89 52.33 -6.31
N PHE A 348 2.98 52.04 -7.61
CA PHE A 348 2.09 51.06 -8.24
C PHE A 348 2.26 49.65 -7.66
N ALA A 349 3.50 49.24 -7.37
CA ALA A 349 3.76 47.95 -6.72
C ALA A 349 3.15 47.88 -5.32
N LEU A 350 3.27 48.94 -4.52
CA LEU A 350 2.69 48.98 -3.17
C LEU A 350 1.15 48.97 -3.18
N VAL A 351 0.52 49.68 -4.12
CA VAL A 351 -0.94 49.67 -4.28
C VAL A 351 -1.43 48.28 -4.70
N LEU A 352 -0.74 47.61 -5.63
CA LEU A 352 -1.08 46.25 -6.04
C LEU A 352 -0.98 45.26 -4.88
N ILE A 353 0.10 45.34 -4.08
CA ILE A 353 0.28 44.50 -2.89
C ILE A 353 -0.85 44.71 -1.88
N MET A 354 -1.26 45.96 -1.64
CA MET A 354 -2.37 46.26 -0.73
C MET A 354 -3.70 45.68 -1.23
N VAL A 355 -3.99 45.75 -2.53
CA VAL A 355 -5.20 45.16 -3.12
C VAL A 355 -5.20 43.64 -2.94
N ILE A 356 -4.06 42.98 -3.20
CA ILE A 356 -3.91 41.53 -3.01
C ILE A 356 -4.16 41.13 -1.55
N ILE A 357 -3.59 41.87 -0.59
CA ILE A 357 -3.77 41.60 0.85
C ILE A 357 -5.25 41.74 1.24
N ILE A 358 -5.93 42.79 0.78
CA ILE A 358 -7.36 42.99 1.05
C ILE A 358 -8.21 41.84 0.46
N SER A 359 -7.90 41.39 -0.76
CA SER A 359 -8.59 40.25 -1.39
C SER A 359 -8.38 38.95 -0.61
N ILE A 360 -7.15 38.65 -0.17
CA ILE A 360 -6.86 37.45 0.64
C ILE A 360 -7.64 37.49 1.95
N MET A 361 -7.66 38.64 2.64
CA MET A 361 -8.40 38.79 3.90
C MET A 361 -9.90 38.58 3.71
N ALA A 362 -10.47 39.04 2.60
CA ALA A 362 -11.89 38.81 2.27
C ALA A 362 -12.19 37.33 1.98
N ILE A 363 -11.29 36.61 1.30
CA ILE A 363 -11.42 35.17 1.06
C ILE A 363 -11.35 34.40 2.39
N CYS A 364 -10.36 34.70 3.24
CA CYS A 364 -10.22 34.07 4.55
C CYS A 364 -11.46 34.30 5.43
N ALA A 365 -12.07 35.49 5.38
CA ALA A 365 -13.29 35.78 6.11
C ALA A 365 -14.49 34.95 5.61
N ARG A 366 -14.59 34.69 4.30
CA ARG A 366 -15.61 33.79 3.72
C ARG A 366 -15.40 32.34 4.16
N CYS A 367 -14.17 31.83 4.03
CA CYS A 367 -13.85 30.45 4.45
C CYS A 367 -14.12 30.22 5.95
N LYS A 368 -13.84 31.21 6.80
CA LYS A 368 -14.13 31.12 8.24
C LYS A 368 -15.64 31.05 8.54
N LYS A 369 -16.47 31.67 7.70
CA LYS A 369 -17.93 31.59 7.83
C LYS A 369 -18.46 30.21 7.45
N ASP A 370 -17.92 29.61 6.39
CA ASP A 370 -18.32 28.27 5.93
C ASP A 370 -17.90 27.17 6.92
N GLN A 371 -16.71 27.28 7.51
CA GLN A 371 -16.24 26.37 8.56
C GLN A 371 -17.20 26.34 9.76
N ARG A 372 -17.72 27.49 10.20
CA ARG A 372 -18.71 27.56 11.28
C ARG A 372 -20.06 26.95 10.90
N SER A 373 -20.43 26.98 9.62
CA SER A 373 -21.66 26.32 9.14
C SER A 373 -21.49 24.80 9.17
N ASN A 374 -20.38 24.28 8.66
CA ASN A 374 -20.11 22.84 8.66
C ASN A 374 -19.98 22.26 10.08
N GLN A 375 -19.37 23.00 11.00
CA GLN A 375 -19.25 22.55 12.40
C GLN A 375 -20.63 22.43 13.08
N ARG A 376 -21.57 23.34 12.78
CA ARG A 376 -22.96 23.24 13.29
C ARG A 376 -23.73 22.07 12.69
N SER A 377 -23.49 21.74 11.41
CA SER A 377 -24.11 20.57 10.78
C SER A 377 -23.64 19.26 11.41
N LEU A 378 -22.36 19.17 11.78
CA LEU A 378 -21.81 18.00 12.48
C LEU A 378 -22.42 17.84 13.89
N GLU A 379 -22.49 18.92 14.68
CA GLU A 379 -23.13 18.87 16.01
C GLU A 379 -24.62 18.46 15.96
N MET A 380 -25.35 18.85 14.91
CA MET A 380 -26.74 18.40 14.72
C MET A 380 -26.84 16.92 14.37
N SER A 381 -25.93 16.41 13.54
CA SER A 381 -25.89 14.99 13.17
C SER A 381 -25.54 14.10 14.37
N GLU A 382 -24.60 14.54 15.19
CA GLU A 382 -24.20 13.81 16.41
C GLU A 382 -25.34 13.76 17.44
N ARG A 383 -26.12 14.84 17.60
CA ARG A 383 -27.32 14.83 18.44
C ARG A 383 -28.43 13.93 17.92
N GLN A 384 -28.58 13.76 16.61
CA GLN A 384 -29.55 12.81 16.04
C GLN A 384 -29.12 11.36 16.26
N SER A 385 -27.80 11.08 16.20
CA SER A 385 -27.28 9.73 16.45
C SER A 385 -27.41 9.28 17.91
N SER A 386 -27.50 10.21 18.86
CA SER A 386 -27.61 9.89 20.31
C SER A 386 -29.04 9.61 20.77
N TYR A 387 -30.06 9.73 19.92
CA TYR A 387 -31.44 9.45 20.32
C TYR A 387 -31.73 7.94 20.20
N GLU A 388 -31.25 7.15 21.16
CA GLU A 388 -31.79 5.80 21.37
C GLU A 388 -33.23 5.93 21.88
N PRO A 389 -34.23 5.38 21.18
CA PRO A 389 -35.60 5.38 21.69
C PRO A 389 -35.65 4.57 22.99
N PRO A 390 -36.40 5.03 24.01
CA PRO A 390 -36.52 4.30 25.25
C PRO A 390 -37.08 2.90 24.98
N VAL A 391 -36.32 1.88 25.40
CA VAL A 391 -36.73 0.48 25.35
C VAL A 391 -37.99 0.34 26.19
N VAL A 392 -39.14 0.24 25.52
CA VAL A 392 -40.42 -0.08 26.14
C VAL A 392 -40.31 -1.49 26.69
N GLN A 393 -40.18 -1.62 28.01
CA GLN A 393 -40.21 -2.90 28.70
C GLN A 393 -41.56 -3.56 28.45
N GLY A 394 -41.56 -4.61 27.64
CA GLY A 394 -42.76 -5.35 27.25
C GLY A 394 -43.49 -5.93 28.45
N GLU A 395 -44.77 -5.58 28.57
CA GLU A 395 -45.74 -6.29 29.39
C GLU A 395 -45.81 -7.75 28.95
N ARG A 396 -45.71 -8.66 29.94
CA ARG A 396 -45.89 -10.10 29.74
C ARG A 396 -47.32 -10.38 29.29
N VAL A 397 -47.49 -10.73 28.02
CA VAL A 397 -48.73 -11.34 27.53
C VAL A 397 -48.75 -12.82 27.95
N PRO A 398 -49.79 -13.30 28.67
CA PRO A 398 -49.90 -14.69 29.06
C PRO A 398 -50.24 -15.58 27.85
N THR A 399 -49.52 -16.69 27.75
CA THR A 399 -49.61 -17.72 26.71
C THR A 399 -51.00 -18.39 26.70
N PRO A 400 -51.69 -18.51 25.55
CA PRO A 400 -52.91 -19.30 25.45
C PRO A 400 -52.59 -20.79 25.37
N MET A 401 -53.28 -21.58 26.21
CA MET A 401 -53.22 -23.04 26.20
C MET A 401 -53.73 -23.65 24.89
N GLY A 402 -53.12 -24.78 24.54
CA GLY A 402 -53.21 -25.45 23.25
C GLY A 402 -54.60 -25.86 22.77
N ARG A 403 -54.80 -25.75 21.45
CA ARG A 403 -55.83 -26.46 20.71
C ARG A 403 -55.23 -27.71 20.08
N VAL A 404 -55.79 -28.85 20.49
CA VAL A 404 -55.61 -30.18 19.91
C VAL A 404 -56.13 -30.19 18.46
N PRO A 405 -55.37 -30.71 17.47
CA PRO A 405 -55.89 -30.91 16.12
C PRO A 405 -56.84 -32.13 16.08
N PRO A 406 -57.95 -32.06 15.32
CA PRO A 406 -58.90 -33.17 15.22
C PRO A 406 -58.35 -34.30 14.35
N SER A 407 -58.56 -35.52 14.84
CA SER A 407 -58.35 -36.80 14.18
C SER A 407 -59.02 -36.85 12.81
N LYS A 408 -58.26 -37.22 11.77
CA LYS A 408 -58.78 -37.57 10.45
C LYS A 408 -59.71 -38.77 10.58
N LEU A 409 -60.97 -38.57 10.22
CA LEU A 409 -61.97 -39.62 10.04
C LEU A 409 -61.63 -40.51 8.84
N ASP A 410 -61.93 -41.78 9.03
CA ASP A 410 -61.92 -42.88 8.08
C ASP A 410 -62.66 -42.57 6.77
N SER A 411 -62.09 -43.07 5.67
CA SER A 411 -62.75 -43.21 4.37
C SER A 411 -62.94 -44.71 4.11
N PRO A 412 -64.18 -45.21 3.95
CA PRO A 412 -64.41 -46.63 3.72
C PRO A 412 -64.26 -47.01 2.25
N ARG A 413 -63.62 -48.17 2.05
CA ARG A 413 -63.70 -49.02 0.85
C ARG A 413 -65.07 -49.69 0.76
N GLY A 414 -65.54 -49.91 -0.48
CA GLY A 414 -66.60 -50.87 -0.84
C GLY A 414 -67.61 -50.26 -1.82
N ALA A 415 -67.57 -50.45 -3.14
CA ALA A 415 -67.68 -51.65 -3.99
C ALA A 415 -69.13 -51.95 -4.44
N VAL A 416 -69.26 -52.23 -5.75
CA VAL A 416 -70.34 -52.96 -6.48
C VAL A 416 -71.70 -52.21 -6.53
N VAL A 417 -72.34 -51.95 -7.69
CA VAL A 417 -72.73 -52.79 -8.85
C VAL A 417 -72.68 -51.99 -10.13
#